data_AF-A0A1G4B3L4-F1
#
_entry.id   AF-A0A1G4B3L4-F1
#
_cell.length_a   1.000
_cell.length_b   1.000
_cell.length_c   1.000
_cell.angle_alpha   90.00
_cell.angle_beta   90.00
_cell.angle_gamma   90.00
#
_symmetry.space_group_name_H-M   'P 1'
#
loop_
_entity.id
_entity.type
_entity.pdbx_description
1 polymer ?
#
loop_
_entity_poly.entity_id
_entity_poly.type
_entity_poly.pdbx_seq_one_letter_code
_entity_poly.pdbx_strand_id
1 'polypeptide(L)'
;MKFSTPIVLLAAGVLATPTPELCARELSQVDTIMTTVLNGIQSLDGSICAYGGGDGKDLEDASSTMLTTIRNATYNAVAMLPLTMDEAIAFQPLSDKLNAAGDKLLVDLSAKVPLFAQARICDSTLSWVALIGGNVHTLMTSISTKFPAGGKGGDEITHFDGVFQEMQDKLNTCTTGGKNSTYGSPGYSGSSGGSSGAGNDNKGVGSATVAIPAATATASFPPNTNGTRGASPTATTVVTAGAAMMTFSGAGFAAVIFALVL
;
A
#
# COMPACT_ATOMS: atom_id res chain seq x y z
N MET A 1 27.76 33.79 49.16
CA MET A 1 26.38 33.99 49.63
C MET A 1 25.54 32.84 49.12
N LYS A 2 24.91 32.10 50.03
CA LYS A 2 24.07 30.94 49.77
C LYS A 2 22.71 31.45 49.28
N PHE A 3 22.24 30.98 48.12
CA PHE A 3 20.84 31.10 47.72
C PHE A 3 20.32 29.70 47.44
N SER A 4 19.60 29.18 48.45
CA SER A 4 18.71 28.03 48.32
C SER A 4 17.41 28.52 47.69
N THR A 5 16.97 27.86 46.62
CA THR A 5 15.61 28.04 46.08
C THR A 5 15.02 26.66 45.80
N PRO A 6 13.81 26.35 46.33
CA PRO A 6 13.25 25.01 46.31
C PRO A 6 12.74 24.58 44.92
N ILE A 7 12.92 23.28 44.65
CA ILE A 7 12.31 22.54 43.55
C ILE A 7 10.81 22.46 43.80
N VAL A 8 10.01 23.08 42.92
CA VAL A 8 8.57 22.83 42.83
C VAL A 8 8.36 21.71 41.82
N LEU A 9 8.16 20.50 42.34
CA LEU A 9 7.63 19.35 41.60
C LEU A 9 6.15 19.60 41.29
N LEU A 10 5.85 20.06 40.07
CA LEU A 10 4.52 19.87 39.48
C LEU A 10 4.45 18.47 38.87
N ALA A 11 4.25 17.47 39.72
CA ALA A 11 3.72 16.18 39.30
C ALA A 11 2.22 16.33 39.03
N ALA A 12 1.87 16.92 37.88
CA ALA A 12 0.53 16.83 37.33
C ALA A 12 0.41 15.48 36.61
N GLY A 13 0.15 14.42 37.39
CA GLY A 13 -0.39 13.17 36.86
C GLY A 13 -1.83 13.39 36.42
N VAL A 14 -2.01 14.07 35.29
CA VAL A 14 -3.30 14.10 34.59
C VAL A 14 -3.42 12.74 33.89
N LEU A 15 -4.09 11.79 34.55
CA LEU A 15 -4.86 10.81 33.79
C LEU A 15 -5.92 11.64 33.06
N ALA A 16 -5.58 12.12 31.87
CA ALA A 16 -6.57 12.70 30.98
C ALA A 16 -7.49 11.54 30.64
N THR A 17 -8.58 11.38 31.38
CA THR A 17 -9.77 10.73 30.83
C THR A 17 -10.00 11.45 29.50
N PRO A 18 -9.92 10.75 28.35
CA PRO A 18 -10.13 11.39 27.06
C PRO A 18 -11.48 12.11 27.16
N THR A 19 -11.45 13.44 27.10
CA THR A 19 -12.67 14.22 27.05
C THR A 19 -13.43 13.78 25.80
N PRO A 20 -14.75 13.56 25.86
CA PRO A 20 -15.53 13.01 24.74
C PRO A 20 -15.40 13.81 23.43
N GLU A 21 -14.96 15.07 23.51
CA GLU A 21 -14.62 15.92 22.36
C GLU A 21 -13.40 15.45 21.55
N LEU A 22 -12.41 14.79 22.18
CA LEU A 22 -11.24 14.24 21.49
C LEU A 22 -11.61 12.96 20.72
N CYS A 23 -12.46 12.09 21.27
CA CYS A 23 -12.94 10.88 20.57
C CYS A 23 -13.73 11.22 19.30
N ALA A 24 -14.66 12.17 19.36
CA ALA A 24 -15.44 12.56 18.18
C ALA A 24 -14.58 13.12 17.02
N ARG A 25 -13.44 13.74 17.35
CA ARG A 25 -12.55 14.38 16.37
C ARG A 25 -11.69 13.36 15.62
N GLU A 26 -11.20 12.34 16.31
CA GLU A 26 -10.35 11.29 15.72
C GLU A 26 -11.15 10.36 14.79
N LEU A 27 -12.38 9.99 15.16
CA LEU A 27 -13.23 9.16 14.27
C LEU A 27 -13.56 9.89 12.96
N SER A 28 -13.82 11.19 13.01
CA SER A 28 -13.98 12.01 11.79
C SER A 28 -12.72 12.03 10.92
N GLN A 29 -11.54 11.98 11.53
CA GLN A 29 -10.28 11.92 10.81
C GLN A 29 -10.05 10.54 10.18
N VAL A 30 -10.38 9.44 10.87
CA VAL A 30 -10.33 8.07 10.31
C VAL A 30 -11.24 7.98 9.08
N ASP A 31 -12.49 8.40 9.22
CA ASP A 31 -13.50 8.35 8.15
C ASP A 31 -13.05 9.17 6.94
N THR A 32 -12.47 10.35 7.18
CA THR A 32 -11.94 11.21 6.11
C THR A 32 -10.79 10.53 5.37
N ILE A 33 -9.83 9.96 6.09
CA ILE A 33 -8.67 9.26 5.52
C ILE A 33 -9.15 8.11 4.63
N MET A 34 -10.01 7.24 5.14
CA MET A 34 -10.49 6.07 4.41
C MET A 34 -11.42 6.41 3.26
N THR A 35 -12.29 7.41 3.42
CA THR A 35 -13.15 7.86 2.32
C THR A 35 -12.30 8.41 1.19
N THR A 36 -11.19 9.09 1.50
CA THR A 36 -10.24 9.56 0.48
C THR A 36 -9.59 8.39 -0.24
N VAL A 37 -9.16 7.35 0.49
CA VAL A 37 -8.60 6.13 -0.11
C VAL A 37 -9.63 5.40 -0.97
N LEU A 38 -10.87 5.25 -0.49
CA LEU A 38 -11.97 4.63 -1.23
C LEU A 38 -12.23 5.35 -2.56
N ASN A 39 -12.30 6.68 -2.53
CA ASN A 39 -12.48 7.50 -3.73
C ASN A 39 -11.28 7.34 -4.69
N GLY A 40 -10.06 7.22 -4.16
CA GLY A 40 -8.86 6.93 -4.93
C GLY A 40 -8.93 5.58 -5.64
N ILE A 41 -9.33 4.52 -4.93
CA ILE A 41 -9.55 3.18 -5.50
C ILE A 41 -10.58 3.25 -6.62
N GLN A 42 -11.74 3.87 -6.38
CA GLN A 42 -12.82 3.99 -7.36
C GLN A 42 -12.40 4.80 -8.60
N SER A 43 -11.59 5.84 -8.42
CA SER A 43 -11.07 6.63 -9.54
C SER A 43 -10.07 5.84 -10.39
N LEU A 44 -9.18 5.07 -9.76
CA LEU A 44 -8.24 4.20 -10.47
C LEU A 44 -8.98 3.08 -11.20
N ASP A 45 -9.93 2.44 -10.53
CA ASP A 45 -10.82 1.42 -11.08
C ASP A 45 -11.57 1.93 -12.32
N GLY A 46 -12.18 3.12 -12.24
CA GLY A 46 -12.82 3.76 -13.40
C GLY A 46 -11.86 3.97 -14.58
N SER A 47 -10.61 4.35 -14.31
CA SER A 47 -9.57 4.53 -15.34
C SER A 47 -9.19 3.20 -15.99
N ILE A 48 -9.08 2.13 -15.20
CA ILE A 48 -8.81 0.76 -15.68
C ILE A 48 -9.97 0.26 -16.53
N CYS A 49 -11.21 0.42 -16.09
CA CYS A 49 -12.39 0.04 -16.85
C CYS A 49 -12.44 0.77 -18.20
N ALA A 50 -12.13 2.08 -18.21
CA ALA A 50 -12.12 2.92 -19.41
C ALA A 50 -10.95 2.62 -20.37
N TYR A 51 -9.87 2.01 -19.89
CA TYR A 51 -8.70 1.73 -20.71
C TYR A 51 -9.03 0.80 -21.89
N GLY A 52 -8.84 1.30 -23.11
CA GLY A 52 -9.10 0.58 -24.36
C GLY A 52 -7.84 0.10 -25.09
N GLY A 53 -6.64 0.30 -24.52
CA GLY A 53 -5.36 0.13 -25.21
C GLY A 53 -4.59 1.45 -25.33
N GLY A 54 -3.37 1.40 -25.85
CA GLY A 54 -2.49 2.57 -26.01
C GLY A 54 -1.31 2.57 -25.05
N ASP A 55 -0.64 3.72 -24.90
CA ASP A 55 0.56 3.84 -24.05
C ASP A 55 0.28 3.76 -22.54
N GLY A 56 -0.98 3.83 -22.13
CA GLY A 56 -1.37 3.74 -20.72
C GLY A 56 -1.05 4.97 -19.88
N LYS A 57 -0.74 6.12 -20.50
CA LYS A 57 -0.36 7.35 -19.77
C LYS A 57 -1.40 7.77 -18.72
N ASP A 58 -2.68 7.66 -19.05
CA ASP A 58 -3.78 7.98 -18.13
C ASP A 58 -3.83 7.02 -16.93
N LEU A 59 -3.47 5.75 -17.13
CA LEU A 59 -3.38 4.76 -16.05
C LEU A 59 -2.20 5.03 -15.12
N GLU A 60 -1.07 5.45 -15.67
CA GLU A 60 0.09 5.85 -14.87
C GLU A 60 -0.22 7.09 -14.02
N ASP A 61 -0.90 8.09 -14.59
CA ASP A 61 -1.30 9.30 -13.87
C ASP A 61 -2.35 9.01 -12.79
N ALA A 62 -3.34 8.16 -13.09
CA ALA A 62 -4.32 7.69 -12.11
C ALA A 62 -3.64 6.92 -10.97
N SER A 63 -2.70 6.03 -11.29
CA SER A 63 -1.93 5.26 -10.31
C SER A 63 -1.04 6.14 -9.44
N SER A 64 -0.40 7.17 -10.02
CA SER A 64 0.41 8.16 -9.29
C SER A 64 -0.44 8.98 -8.32
N THR A 65 -1.65 9.36 -8.75
CA THR A 65 -2.63 10.04 -7.90
C THR A 65 -3.05 9.14 -6.75
N MET A 66 -3.36 7.87 -7.02
CA MET A 66 -3.70 6.89 -5.99
C MET A 66 -2.56 6.68 -4.99
N LEU A 67 -1.32 6.55 -5.47
CA LEU A 67 -0.13 6.42 -4.63
C LEU A 67 0.05 7.63 -3.70
N THR A 68 -0.19 8.84 -4.20
CA THR A 68 -0.16 10.08 -3.40
C THR A 68 -1.25 10.05 -2.33
N THR A 69 -2.47 9.64 -2.69
CA THR A 69 -3.58 9.47 -1.75
C THR A 69 -3.24 8.49 -0.64
N ILE A 70 -2.70 7.31 -0.97
CA ILE A 70 -2.31 6.30 0.02
C ILE A 70 -1.23 6.85 0.95
N ARG A 71 -0.19 7.51 0.43
CA ARG A 71 0.89 8.07 1.25
C ARG A 71 0.40 9.15 2.21
N ASN A 72 -0.47 10.03 1.74
CA ASN A 72 -1.10 11.05 2.59
C ASN A 72 -1.98 10.39 3.67
N ALA A 73 -2.74 9.38 3.30
CA ALA A 73 -3.52 8.57 4.23
C ALA A 73 -2.64 7.91 5.28
N THR A 74 -1.50 7.32 4.89
CA THR A 74 -0.54 6.69 5.82
C THR A 74 0.05 7.71 6.78
N TYR A 75 0.49 8.86 6.27
CA TYR A 75 1.04 9.93 7.10
C TYR A 75 0.03 10.40 8.15
N ASN A 76 -1.23 10.59 7.74
CA ASN A 76 -2.29 10.98 8.66
C ASN A 76 -2.62 9.86 9.65
N ALA A 77 -2.66 8.60 9.21
CA ALA A 77 -2.93 7.43 10.05
C ALA A 77 -1.88 7.27 11.16
N VAL A 78 -0.59 7.48 10.85
CA VAL A 78 0.48 7.39 11.86
C VAL A 78 0.29 8.43 12.97
N ALA A 79 -0.17 9.64 12.64
CA ALA A 79 -0.41 10.72 13.58
C ALA A 79 -1.66 10.53 14.47
N MET A 80 -2.52 9.56 14.16
CA MET A 80 -3.75 9.33 14.90
C MET A 80 -3.51 8.76 16.29
N LEU A 81 -4.43 9.04 17.19
CA LEU A 81 -4.51 8.38 18.49
C LEU A 81 -5.00 6.92 18.33
N PRO A 82 -4.70 6.02 19.27
CA PRO A 82 -5.30 4.70 19.31
C PRO A 82 -6.83 4.79 19.40
N LEU A 83 -7.52 3.97 18.63
CA LEU A 83 -8.97 3.88 18.58
C LEU A 83 -9.51 3.11 19.79
N THR A 84 -10.67 3.53 20.24
CA THR A 84 -11.51 2.81 21.19
C THR A 84 -12.23 1.64 20.50
N MET A 85 -12.80 0.74 21.30
CA MET A 85 -13.53 -0.42 20.78
C MET A 85 -14.77 0.02 19.98
N ASP A 86 -15.50 1.04 20.43
CA ASP A 86 -16.69 1.55 19.75
C ASP A 86 -16.34 2.18 18.39
N GLU A 87 -15.22 2.92 18.33
CA GLU A 87 -14.71 3.50 17.08
C GLU A 87 -14.26 2.41 16.10
N ALA A 88 -13.61 1.36 16.59
CA ALA A 88 -13.23 0.20 15.79
C ALA A 88 -14.45 -0.55 15.22
N ILE A 89 -15.55 -0.65 15.97
CA ILE A 89 -16.81 -1.24 15.49
C ILE A 89 -17.45 -0.34 14.43
N ALA A 90 -17.50 0.98 14.68
CA ALA A 90 -18.04 1.96 13.72
C ALA A 90 -17.26 1.96 12.39
N PHE A 91 -15.99 1.58 12.42
CA PHE A 91 -15.13 1.49 11.24
C PHE A 91 -15.44 0.30 10.31
N GLN A 92 -16.02 -0.79 10.83
CA GLN A 92 -16.22 -2.04 10.07
C GLN A 92 -16.92 -1.85 8.72
N PRO A 93 -18.05 -1.11 8.61
CA PRO A 93 -18.72 -0.93 7.31
C PRO A 93 -17.87 -0.22 6.26
N LEU A 94 -16.95 0.66 6.68
CA LEU A 94 -16.05 1.36 5.77
C LEU A 94 -14.91 0.45 5.34
N SER A 95 -14.40 -0.38 6.26
CA SER A 95 -13.45 -1.45 5.95
C SER A 95 -14.01 -2.42 4.90
N ASP A 96 -15.26 -2.85 5.05
CA ASP A 96 -15.93 -3.74 4.09
C ASP A 96 -16.05 -3.11 2.70
N LYS A 97 -16.37 -1.81 2.62
CA LYS A 97 -16.43 -1.07 1.36
C LYS A 97 -15.05 -0.96 0.70
N LEU A 98 -14.00 -0.72 1.47
CA LEU A 98 -12.63 -0.69 0.97
C LEU A 98 -12.20 -2.05 0.44
N ASN A 99 -12.50 -3.12 1.17
CA ASN A 99 -12.24 -4.50 0.74
C ASN A 99 -12.95 -4.79 -0.59
N ALA A 100 -14.26 -4.52 -0.67
CA ALA A 100 -15.04 -4.74 -1.88
C ALA A 100 -14.55 -3.90 -3.08
N ALA A 101 -14.16 -2.64 -2.85
CA ALA A 101 -13.60 -1.78 -3.89
C ALA A 101 -12.23 -2.27 -4.35
N GLY A 102 -11.38 -2.75 -3.43
CA GLY A 102 -10.09 -3.34 -3.73
C GLY A 102 -10.21 -4.64 -4.54
N ASP A 103 -11.10 -5.55 -4.13
CA ASP A 103 -11.39 -6.78 -4.86
C ASP A 103 -11.89 -6.48 -6.28
N LYS A 104 -12.82 -5.53 -6.43
CA LYS A 104 -13.32 -5.09 -7.74
C LYS A 104 -12.20 -4.54 -8.62
N LEU A 105 -11.39 -3.62 -8.09
CA LEU A 105 -10.23 -3.04 -8.78
C LEU A 105 -9.32 -4.13 -9.34
N LEU A 106 -9.04 -5.17 -8.53
CA LEU A 106 -8.14 -6.25 -8.91
C LEU A 106 -8.76 -7.18 -9.96
N VAL A 107 -10.06 -7.44 -9.89
CA VAL A 107 -10.81 -8.15 -10.95
C VAL A 107 -10.74 -7.39 -12.28
N ASP A 108 -11.01 -6.09 -12.26
CA ASP A 108 -10.99 -5.25 -13.47
C ASP A 108 -9.58 -5.13 -14.04
N LEU A 109 -8.57 -4.99 -13.19
CA LEU A 109 -7.18 -5.00 -13.60
C LEU A 109 -6.77 -6.33 -14.24
N SER A 110 -7.19 -7.47 -13.65
CA SER A 110 -6.98 -8.80 -14.21
C SER A 110 -7.65 -8.96 -15.57
N ALA A 111 -8.84 -8.41 -15.77
CA ALA A 111 -9.54 -8.45 -17.05
C ALA A 111 -8.84 -7.65 -18.16
N LYS A 112 -8.04 -6.63 -17.79
CA LYS A 112 -7.31 -5.76 -18.73
C LYS A 112 -5.91 -6.26 -19.08
N VAL A 113 -5.40 -7.31 -18.44
CA VAL A 113 -4.10 -7.93 -18.74
C VAL A 113 -3.86 -8.18 -20.24
N PRO A 114 -4.82 -8.73 -21.02
CA PRO A 114 -4.62 -8.92 -22.46
C PRO A 114 -4.38 -7.60 -23.23
N LEU A 115 -5.03 -6.51 -22.83
CA LEU A 115 -4.83 -5.20 -23.44
C LEU A 115 -3.48 -4.59 -23.05
N PHE A 116 -3.01 -4.81 -21.81
CA PHE A 116 -1.66 -4.42 -21.41
C PHE A 116 -0.59 -5.17 -22.19
N ALA A 117 -0.80 -6.46 -22.45
CA ALA A 117 0.09 -7.27 -23.28
C ALA A 117 0.12 -6.76 -24.73
N GLN A 118 -1.05 -6.50 -25.31
CA GLN A 118 -1.17 -5.97 -26.67
C GLN A 118 -0.46 -4.62 -26.82
N ALA A 119 -0.59 -3.76 -25.82
CA ALA A 119 0.02 -2.44 -25.77
C ALA A 119 1.50 -2.45 -25.32
N ARG A 120 2.02 -3.58 -24.86
CA ARG A 120 3.38 -3.74 -24.30
C ARG A 120 3.64 -2.86 -23.07
N ILE A 121 2.64 -2.67 -22.23
CA ILE A 121 2.73 -1.89 -20.97
C ILE A 121 2.67 -2.76 -19.71
N CYS A 122 2.83 -4.09 -19.83
CA CYS A 122 2.80 -4.99 -18.68
C CYS A 122 3.84 -4.62 -17.60
N ASP A 123 5.04 -4.20 -18.01
CA ASP A 123 6.14 -3.87 -17.08
C ASP A 123 5.85 -2.59 -16.29
N SER A 124 5.36 -1.52 -16.95
CA SER A 124 4.97 -0.30 -16.25
C SER A 124 3.77 -0.56 -15.35
N THR A 125 2.80 -1.35 -15.82
CA THR A 125 1.65 -1.79 -15.03
C THR A 125 2.05 -2.58 -13.80
N LEU A 126 2.94 -3.55 -13.94
CA LEU A 126 3.50 -4.30 -12.82
C LEU A 126 4.17 -3.36 -11.80
N SER A 127 4.97 -2.41 -12.28
CA SER A 127 5.71 -1.49 -11.42
C SER A 127 4.78 -0.64 -10.54
N TRP A 128 3.75 -0.02 -11.12
CA TRP A 128 2.84 0.79 -10.33
C TRP A 128 1.92 -0.05 -9.45
N VAL A 129 1.51 -1.26 -9.87
CA VAL A 129 0.74 -2.19 -9.02
C VAL A 129 1.54 -2.60 -7.79
N ALA A 130 2.81 -2.94 -7.96
CA ALA A 130 3.71 -3.27 -6.84
C ALA A 130 3.89 -2.09 -5.88
N LEU A 131 4.05 -0.88 -6.41
CA LEU A 131 4.14 0.34 -5.59
C LEU A 131 2.86 0.60 -4.81
N ILE A 132 1.69 0.50 -5.45
CA ILE A 132 0.40 0.66 -4.79
C ILE A 132 0.23 -0.40 -3.71
N GLY A 133 0.42 -1.68 -4.03
CA GLY A 133 0.30 -2.79 -3.08
C GLY A 133 1.17 -2.61 -1.85
N GLY A 134 2.46 -2.26 -2.02
CA GLY A 134 3.36 -2.00 -0.89
C GLY A 134 2.95 -0.80 -0.03
N ASN A 135 2.41 0.26 -0.63
CA ASN A 135 1.93 1.43 0.13
C ASN A 135 0.60 1.13 0.83
N VAL A 136 -0.29 0.35 0.22
CA VAL A 136 -1.53 -0.13 0.85
C VAL A 136 -1.21 -1.02 2.05
N HIS A 137 -0.28 -1.98 1.92
CA HIS A 137 0.19 -2.79 3.03
C HIS A 137 0.70 -1.93 4.20
N THR A 138 1.49 -0.90 3.89
CA THR A 138 2.02 0.03 4.91
C THR A 138 0.90 0.82 5.58
N LEU A 139 -0.07 1.30 4.79
CA LEU A 139 -1.26 1.98 5.29
C LEU A 139 -2.06 1.07 6.24
N MET A 140 -2.44 -0.12 5.80
CA MET A 140 -3.22 -1.08 6.60
C MET A 140 -2.48 -1.48 7.88
N THR A 141 -1.18 -1.74 7.80
CA THR A 141 -0.35 -2.01 8.98
C THR A 141 -0.33 -0.82 9.95
N SER A 142 -0.23 0.41 9.42
CA SER A 142 -0.25 1.62 10.27
C SER A 142 -1.59 1.77 10.97
N ILE A 143 -2.69 1.55 10.24
CA ILE A 143 -4.05 1.62 10.78
C ILE A 143 -4.27 0.52 11.82
N SER A 144 -3.84 -0.72 11.56
CA SER A 144 -4.06 -1.84 12.48
C SER A 144 -3.39 -1.62 13.84
N THR A 145 -2.26 -0.91 13.90
CA THR A 145 -1.63 -0.50 15.17
C THR A 145 -2.47 0.48 16.00
N LYS A 146 -3.48 1.10 15.39
CA LYS A 146 -4.45 1.98 16.08
C LYS A 146 -5.64 1.20 16.63
N PHE A 147 -5.87 -0.04 16.23
CA PHE A 147 -6.97 -0.84 16.78
C PHE A 147 -6.60 -1.40 18.16
N PRO A 148 -7.58 -1.52 19.08
CA PRO A 148 -7.36 -2.20 20.35
C PRO A 148 -7.04 -3.69 20.13
N ALA A 149 -6.33 -4.30 21.09
CA ALA A 149 -6.01 -5.73 21.04
C ALA A 149 -7.31 -6.56 20.92
N GLY A 150 -7.43 -7.35 19.85
CA GLY A 150 -8.65 -8.09 19.50
C GLY A 150 -9.48 -7.46 18.36
N GLY A 151 -9.07 -6.31 17.83
CA GLY A 151 -9.63 -5.77 16.58
C GLY A 151 -9.30 -6.65 15.37
N LYS A 152 -10.26 -6.76 14.44
CA LYS A 152 -10.07 -7.45 13.15
C LYS A 152 -9.20 -6.57 12.24
N GLY A 153 -8.20 -7.16 11.59
CA GLY A 153 -7.28 -6.43 10.72
C GLY A 153 -6.13 -7.28 10.17
N GLY A 154 -5.75 -8.36 10.87
CA GLY A 154 -4.66 -9.24 10.41
C GLY A 154 -5.02 -10.09 9.20
N ASP A 155 -6.25 -10.62 9.18
CA ASP A 155 -6.73 -11.47 8.07
C ASP A 155 -6.92 -10.62 6.80
N GLU A 156 -7.41 -9.38 6.95
CA GLU A 156 -7.61 -8.44 5.85
C GLU A 156 -6.28 -8.04 5.19
N ILE A 157 -5.23 -7.78 5.97
CA ILE A 157 -3.89 -7.49 5.42
C ILE A 157 -3.40 -8.67 4.60
N THR A 158 -3.53 -9.89 5.14
CA THR A 158 -3.08 -11.12 4.46
C THR A 158 -3.84 -11.36 3.17
N HIS A 159 -5.17 -11.13 3.17
CA HIS A 159 -6.01 -11.20 1.98
C HIS A 159 -5.52 -10.23 0.91
N PHE A 160 -5.37 -8.94 1.26
CA PHE A 160 -4.90 -7.93 0.30
C PHE A 160 -3.51 -8.24 -0.27
N ASP A 161 -2.55 -8.61 0.57
CA ASP A 161 -1.21 -8.98 0.12
C ASP A 161 -1.28 -10.15 -0.88
N GLY A 162 -2.13 -11.15 -0.60
CA GLY A 162 -2.39 -12.28 -1.50
C GLY A 162 -2.95 -11.84 -2.84
N VAL A 163 -3.96 -10.98 -2.88
CA VAL A 163 -4.56 -10.53 -4.15
C VAL A 163 -3.61 -9.64 -4.95
N PHE A 164 -2.87 -8.74 -4.30
CA PHE A 164 -1.83 -7.94 -4.99
C PHE A 164 -0.69 -8.81 -5.52
N GLN A 165 -0.31 -9.87 -4.82
CA GLN A 165 0.68 -10.82 -5.30
C GLN A 165 0.18 -11.60 -6.52
N GLU A 166 -1.07 -12.10 -6.49
CA GLU A 166 -1.67 -12.79 -7.64
C GLU A 166 -1.69 -11.88 -8.89
N MET A 167 -2.03 -10.60 -8.71
CA MET A 167 -2.04 -9.65 -9.81
C MET A 167 -0.63 -9.37 -10.35
N GLN A 168 0.36 -9.25 -9.47
CA GLN A 168 1.77 -9.11 -9.87
C GLN A 168 2.24 -10.35 -10.65
N ASP A 169 1.84 -11.56 -10.26
CA ASP A 169 2.17 -12.79 -10.97
C ASP A 169 1.54 -12.82 -12.37
N LYS A 170 0.27 -12.39 -12.50
CA LYS A 170 -0.39 -12.24 -13.82
C LYS A 170 0.32 -11.22 -14.70
N LEU A 171 0.75 -10.08 -14.15
CA LEU A 171 1.49 -9.06 -14.90
C LEU A 171 2.94 -9.49 -15.22
N ASN A 172 3.58 -10.27 -14.34
CA ASN A 172 4.87 -10.88 -14.61
C ASN A 172 4.81 -11.85 -15.79
N THR A 173 3.71 -12.62 -15.91
CA THR A 173 3.54 -13.52 -17.07
C THR A 173 3.14 -12.77 -18.35
N CYS A 174 2.47 -11.62 -18.24
CA CYS A 174 2.10 -10.72 -19.35
C CYS A 174 3.30 -10.27 -20.20
N THR A 175 4.48 -10.09 -19.60
CA THR A 175 5.71 -9.59 -20.28
C THR A 175 6.36 -10.62 -21.22
N THR A 176 6.03 -11.91 -21.05
CA THR A 176 6.69 -13.01 -21.78
C THR A 176 6.01 -13.41 -23.09
N GLY A 177 4.77 -12.98 -23.33
CA GLY A 177 4.00 -13.35 -24.54
C GLY A 177 4.48 -12.67 -25.83
N GLY A 178 5.27 -11.60 -25.74
CA GLY A 178 5.65 -10.77 -26.89
C GLY A 178 6.89 -11.21 -27.66
N LYS A 179 7.71 -12.15 -27.15
CA LYS A 179 8.95 -12.56 -27.83
C LYS A 179 8.78 -13.65 -28.89
N ASN A 180 7.56 -14.18 -29.08
CA ASN A 180 7.32 -15.26 -30.05
C ASN A 180 6.22 -14.98 -31.08
N SER A 181 5.75 -13.73 -31.20
CA SER A 181 4.92 -13.37 -32.36
C SER A 181 5.86 -12.99 -33.51
N THR A 182 6.35 -14.03 -34.18
CA THR A 182 6.77 -13.97 -35.58
C THR A 182 5.62 -13.33 -36.36
N TYR A 183 5.65 -12.01 -36.49
CA TYR A 183 4.96 -11.34 -37.58
C TYR A 183 5.56 -11.94 -38.85
N GLY A 184 4.80 -12.84 -39.48
CA GLY A 184 5.13 -13.35 -40.79
C GLY A 184 5.22 -12.19 -41.76
N SER A 185 6.43 -11.74 -42.04
CA SER A 185 6.73 -11.05 -43.29
C SER A 185 6.41 -12.01 -44.43
N PRO A 186 5.53 -11.65 -45.38
CA PRO A 186 5.41 -12.42 -46.60
C PRO A 186 6.70 -12.26 -47.40
N GLY A 187 7.40 -13.40 -47.58
CA GLY A 187 8.30 -13.71 -48.68
C GLY A 187 9.37 -12.69 -49.10
N TYR A 188 10.63 -13.05 -48.88
CA TYR A 188 11.63 -12.97 -49.96
C TYR A 188 12.63 -14.12 -49.80
N SER A 189 12.54 -15.07 -50.72
CA SER A 189 13.56 -16.07 -51.01
C SER A 189 14.83 -15.36 -51.52
N GLY A 190 15.95 -15.53 -50.83
CA GLY A 190 17.22 -14.90 -51.22
C GLY A 190 18.42 -15.60 -50.63
N SER A 191 18.98 -16.53 -51.41
CA SER A 191 20.37 -17.00 -51.49
C SER A 191 21.28 -17.04 -50.25
N SER A 192 21.77 -18.26 -50.04
CA SER A 192 23.07 -18.63 -49.47
C SER A 192 24.23 -17.69 -49.79
N GLY A 193 25.00 -17.33 -48.76
CA GLY A 193 26.35 -16.78 -48.87
C GLY A 193 27.05 -16.90 -47.52
N GLY A 194 27.89 -17.93 -47.36
CA GLY A 194 28.72 -18.09 -46.18
C GLY A 194 29.82 -17.04 -46.11
N SER A 195 30.19 -16.64 -44.89
CA SER A 195 31.55 -16.15 -44.65
C SER A 195 31.89 -16.23 -43.16
N SER A 196 32.95 -16.97 -42.90
CA SER A 196 33.66 -17.10 -41.64
C SER A 196 34.37 -15.80 -41.31
N GLY A 197 34.18 -15.28 -40.09
CA GLY A 197 34.87 -14.07 -39.63
C GLY A 197 35.09 -14.10 -38.13
N ALA A 198 36.23 -14.66 -37.72
CA ALA A 198 36.78 -14.50 -36.39
C ALA A 198 37.18 -13.02 -36.18
N GLY A 199 36.87 -12.48 -35.00
CA GLY A 199 37.25 -11.13 -34.62
C GLY A 199 37.01 -10.90 -33.13
N ASN A 200 38.02 -11.26 -32.32
CA ASN A 200 38.18 -10.71 -30.98
C ASN A 200 38.29 -9.19 -31.08
N ASP A 201 37.58 -8.44 -30.24
CA ASP A 201 38.14 -7.21 -29.67
C ASP A 201 37.48 -6.86 -28.33
N ASN A 202 38.33 -6.96 -27.31
CA ASN A 202 38.12 -6.54 -25.93
C ASN A 202 38.38 -5.02 -25.86
N LYS A 203 37.35 -4.22 -25.59
CA LYS A 203 37.45 -2.88 -24.97
C LYS A 203 36.18 -2.68 -24.12
N GLY A 204 36.20 -2.56 -22.80
CA GLY A 204 37.25 -2.00 -21.94
C GLY A 204 37.10 -0.48 -21.80
N VAL A 205 35.93 -0.02 -21.35
CA VAL A 205 35.60 1.35 -20.87
C VAL A 205 34.23 1.22 -20.21
N GLY A 206 33.93 1.69 -19.01
CA GLY A 206 34.62 2.51 -18.04
C GLY A 206 33.50 2.93 -17.08
N SER A 207 33.67 2.59 -15.81
CA SER A 207 32.74 2.95 -14.74
C SER A 207 32.55 4.46 -14.69
N ALA A 208 31.32 4.93 -14.94
CA ALA A 208 30.89 6.28 -14.63
C ALA A 208 29.70 6.19 -13.67
N THR A 209 30.02 6.05 -12.39
CA THR A 209 29.09 6.34 -11.30
C THR A 209 28.75 7.83 -11.40
N VAL A 210 27.58 8.14 -11.95
CA VAL A 210 27.02 9.49 -11.87
C VAL A 210 26.59 9.69 -10.42
N ALA A 211 27.34 10.50 -9.70
CA ALA A 211 26.98 10.98 -8.38
C ALA A 211 25.69 11.81 -8.50
N ILE A 212 24.61 11.30 -7.92
CA ILE A 212 23.39 12.07 -7.70
C ILE A 212 23.72 13.11 -6.62
N PRO A 213 23.57 14.42 -6.86
CA PRO A 213 23.70 15.41 -5.80
C PRO A 213 22.62 15.15 -4.75
N ALA A 214 23.07 14.91 -3.51
CA ALA A 214 22.23 14.80 -2.34
C ALA A 214 21.37 16.07 -2.21
N ALA A 215 20.06 15.90 -2.17
CA ALA A 215 19.14 16.99 -1.86
C ALA A 215 19.49 17.57 -0.48
N THR A 216 19.89 18.84 -0.50
CA THR A 216 20.12 19.63 0.72
C THR A 216 18.76 19.98 1.31
N ALA A 217 18.33 19.24 2.33
CA ALA A 217 17.17 19.63 3.13
C ALA A 217 17.58 20.79 4.06
N THR A 218 17.22 22.02 3.67
CA THR A 218 17.24 23.17 4.56
C THR A 218 15.97 23.13 5.41
N ALA A 219 16.05 22.47 6.56
CA ALA A 219 15.10 22.65 7.66
C ALA A 219 15.87 23.23 8.85
N SER A 220 15.77 24.54 9.01
CA SER A 220 16.28 25.27 10.17
C SER A 220 15.32 25.10 11.33
N PHE A 221 15.68 24.29 12.33
CA PHE A 221 15.10 24.35 13.68
C PHE A 221 16.20 24.17 14.73
N PRO A 222 16.17 24.94 15.84
CA PRO A 222 17.28 25.05 16.80
C PRO A 222 17.49 23.80 17.67
N PRO A 223 18.71 23.62 18.22
CA PRO A 223 19.12 22.42 18.93
C PRO A 223 18.64 22.43 20.39
N ASN A 224 18.07 21.32 20.85
CA ASN A 224 18.10 20.95 22.27
C ASN A 224 18.40 19.46 22.39
N THR A 225 19.67 19.16 22.60
CA THR A 225 20.22 17.88 23.04
C THR A 225 20.23 17.84 24.57
N ASN A 226 19.57 16.85 25.17
CA ASN A 226 20.15 16.10 26.28
C ASN A 226 19.37 14.80 26.54
N GLY A 227 20.07 13.66 26.50
CA GLY A 227 19.48 12.35 26.80
C GLY A 227 19.78 11.89 28.24
N THR A 228 19.14 10.79 28.65
CA THR A 228 19.75 9.73 29.47
C THR A 228 18.83 8.50 29.57
N ARG A 229 19.33 7.38 29.04
CA ARG A 229 19.48 6.06 29.66
C ARG A 229 18.57 5.69 30.86
N GLY A 230 17.75 4.65 30.65
CA GLY A 230 17.61 3.51 31.56
C GLY A 230 16.57 3.60 32.69
N ALA A 231 15.45 2.91 32.52
CA ALA A 231 14.76 2.23 33.62
C ALA A 231 13.98 1.02 33.06
N SER A 232 14.28 -0.16 33.61
CA SER A 232 13.58 -1.42 33.40
C SER A 232 12.19 -1.35 34.06
N PRO A 233 11.08 -1.69 33.38
CA PRO A 233 9.81 -1.87 34.06
C PRO A 233 9.73 -3.27 34.67
N THR A 234 9.66 -3.26 36.00
CA THR A 234 9.22 -4.35 36.88
C THR A 234 7.88 -4.91 36.43
N ALA A 235 7.80 -6.24 36.32
CA ALA A 235 6.59 -6.98 36.05
C ALA A 235 5.54 -6.77 37.15
N THR A 236 4.33 -6.36 36.76
CA THR A 236 3.12 -6.53 37.55
C THR A 236 2.15 -7.41 36.76
N THR A 237 1.97 -8.62 37.28
CA THR A 237 0.94 -9.58 36.93
C THR A 237 -0.46 -8.99 37.03
N VAL A 238 -1.27 -9.12 35.98
CA VAL A 238 -2.73 -8.95 36.08
C VAL A 238 -3.44 -10.15 35.44
N VAL A 239 -3.89 -11.01 36.35
CA VAL A 239 -5.06 -11.90 36.38
C VAL A 239 -5.71 -12.34 35.06
N THR A 240 -5.53 -13.64 34.79
CA THR A 240 -6.38 -14.51 33.98
C THR A 240 -7.82 -14.58 34.51
N ALA A 241 -8.78 -14.13 33.70
CA ALA A 241 -10.17 -14.60 33.66
C ALA A 241 -10.51 -14.68 32.15
N GLY A 242 -10.77 -15.82 31.54
CA GLY A 242 -11.85 -16.74 31.88
C GLY A 242 -12.86 -16.72 30.72
N ALA A 243 -12.58 -17.52 29.69
CA ALA A 243 -13.50 -18.12 28.71
C ALA A 243 -14.57 -17.26 28.00
N ALA A 244 -14.48 -17.18 26.68
CA ALA A 244 -15.51 -17.67 25.76
C ALA A 244 -14.94 -17.79 24.34
N MET A 245 -14.66 -19.03 23.91
CA MET A 245 -14.48 -19.34 22.48
C MET A 245 -15.83 -19.18 21.80
N MET A 246 -15.98 -18.17 20.94
CA MET A 246 -17.03 -18.16 19.92
C MET A 246 -16.44 -18.65 18.61
N THR A 247 -16.60 -19.95 18.38
CA THR A 247 -16.39 -20.60 17.09
C THR A 247 -17.43 -20.06 16.12
N PHE A 248 -17.09 -19.04 15.34
CA PHE A 248 -17.86 -18.72 14.15
C PHE A 248 -17.51 -19.74 13.07
N SER A 249 -18.41 -20.72 12.93
CA SER A 249 -18.41 -21.70 11.85
C SER A 249 -18.34 -20.99 10.50
N GLY A 250 -17.28 -21.28 9.74
CA GLY A 250 -17.21 -20.97 8.33
C GLY A 250 -18.25 -21.79 7.57
N ALA A 251 -19.18 -21.12 6.92
CA ALA A 251 -19.95 -21.67 5.81
C ALA A 251 -20.58 -20.52 5.02
N GLY A 252 -20.13 -20.35 3.77
CA GLY A 252 -20.95 -19.73 2.74
C GLY A 252 -20.52 -18.36 2.26
N PHE A 253 -19.43 -18.30 1.50
CA PHE A 253 -19.46 -17.54 0.24
C PHE A 253 -18.90 -18.43 -0.87
N ALA A 254 -19.77 -19.35 -1.31
CA ALA A 254 -19.60 -20.05 -2.56
C ALA A 254 -19.85 -19.07 -3.72
N ALA A 255 -18.99 -19.19 -4.72
CA ALA A 255 -19.03 -18.48 -5.99
C ALA A 255 -20.43 -18.39 -6.62
N VAL A 256 -20.75 -17.22 -7.16
CA VAL A 256 -21.54 -17.11 -8.40
C VAL A 256 -20.86 -16.10 -9.32
N ILE A 257 -20.09 -16.66 -10.26
CA ILE A 257 -19.75 -16.07 -11.55
C ILE A 257 -20.93 -16.36 -12.50
N PHE A 258 -21.14 -15.48 -13.50
CA PHE A 258 -22.16 -15.46 -14.59
C PHE A 258 -23.47 -14.75 -14.21
N ALA A 259 -24.09 -13.85 -14.99
CA ALA A 259 -24.04 -13.46 -16.41
C ALA A 259 -24.79 -12.09 -16.55
N LEU A 260 -24.32 -11.09 -17.32
CA LEU A 260 -24.68 -10.80 -18.73
C LEU A 260 -25.93 -9.90 -18.93
N VAL A 261 -25.70 -8.73 -19.56
CA VAL A 261 -26.61 -7.98 -20.48
C VAL A 261 -27.91 -7.39 -19.91
N LEU A 262 -27.91 -6.07 -19.69
CA LEU A 262 -28.65 -5.06 -20.50
C LEU A 262 -28.35 -3.64 -20.01
#